data_AF-A0A846YMS7-F1
#
_entry.id   AF-A0A846YMS7-F1
#
_cell.length_a   1.000
_cell.length_b   1.000
_cell.length_c   1.000
_cell.angle_alpha   90.00
_cell.angle_beta   90.00
_cell.angle_gamma   90.00
#
_symmetry.space_group_name_H-M   'P 1'
#
loop_
_entity.id
_entity.type
_entity.pdbx_description
1 polymer ?
#
loop_
_entity_poly.entity_id
_entity_poly.type
_entity_poly.pdbx_seq_one_letter_code
_entity_poly.pdbx_strand_id
1 'polypeptide(L)'
;MTVYRWRCAPTHLRTRRQLAAAGLRPNGQDIAGVLPFRRRGRAQVAYLFDVNLAAPKRPATPAQLAALAKATRARQILAAERRGISLGELTESTDPGWNTEGTTPARPHVQAS
;
A
#
# COMPACT_ATOMS: atom_id res chain seq x y z
N MET A 1 5.85 -16.95 28.01
CA MET A 1 6.16 -16.14 26.81
C MET A 1 7.49 -15.45 27.02
N THR A 2 8.44 -15.60 26.10
CA THR A 2 9.82 -15.09 26.26
C THR A 2 9.93 -13.65 25.76
N VAL A 3 10.61 -12.79 26.51
CA VAL A 3 10.89 -11.40 26.12
C VAL A 3 12.36 -11.27 25.74
N TYR A 4 12.62 -10.85 24.51
CA TYR A 4 13.96 -10.65 23.97
C TYR A 4 14.36 -9.18 24.05
N ARG A 5 15.63 -8.91 24.35
CA ARG A 5 16.21 -7.57 24.20
C ARG A 5 16.39 -7.23 22.72
N TRP A 6 16.50 -5.93 22.43
CA TRP A 6 16.76 -5.44 21.07
C TRP A 6 17.97 -6.13 20.46
N ARG A 7 17.80 -6.72 19.27
CA ARG A 7 18.82 -7.49 18.52
C ARG A 7 19.30 -8.78 19.20
N CYS A 8 18.64 -9.27 20.24
CA CYS A 8 18.99 -10.53 20.93
C CYS A 8 18.03 -11.69 20.62
N ALA A 9 17.10 -11.52 19.68
CA ALA A 9 16.20 -12.59 19.28
C ALA A 9 16.95 -13.63 18.43
N PRO A 10 16.74 -14.93 18.67
CA PRO A 10 17.26 -16.00 17.83
C PRO A 10 16.86 -15.86 16.35
N THR A 11 17.73 -16.29 15.44
CA THR A 11 17.58 -16.09 13.99
C THR A 11 16.34 -16.75 13.37
N HIS A 12 15.89 -17.86 13.96
CA HIS A 12 14.68 -18.57 13.54
C HIS A 12 13.39 -17.84 13.94
N LEU A 13 13.47 -16.86 14.84
CA LEU A 13 12.34 -16.04 15.25
C LEU A 13 12.26 -14.76 14.41
N ARG A 14 11.13 -14.57 13.75
CA ARG A 14 10.88 -13.40 12.91
C ARG A 14 9.57 -12.71 13.21
N THR A 15 9.56 -11.41 12.98
CA THR A 15 8.35 -10.59 13.10
C THR A 15 7.37 -10.90 11.97
N ARG A 16 6.08 -10.65 12.21
CA ARG A 16 5.04 -10.82 11.17
C ARG A 16 5.34 -10.08 9.87
N ARG A 17 5.96 -8.89 9.95
CA ARG A 17 6.37 -8.10 8.78
C ARG A 17 7.53 -8.75 8.02
N GLN A 18 8.51 -9.30 8.73
CA GLN A 18 9.64 -10.01 8.12
C GLN A 18 9.18 -11.33 7.45
N LEU A 19 8.24 -12.05 8.07
CA LEU A 19 7.60 -13.22 7.43
C LEU A 19 6.87 -12.82 6.15
N ALA A 20 6.06 -11.76 6.19
CA ALA A 20 5.33 -11.29 5.02
C ALA A 20 6.25 -10.89 3.86
N ALA A 21 7.39 -10.25 4.16
CA ALA A 21 8.41 -9.91 3.17
C ALA A 21 9.08 -11.16 2.56
N ALA A 22 9.17 -12.25 3.32
CA ALA A 22 9.64 -13.55 2.84
C ALA A 22 8.55 -14.41 2.17
N GLY A 23 7.35 -13.87 1.94
CA GLY A 23 6.24 -14.63 1.36
C GLY A 23 5.62 -15.68 2.30
N LEU A 24 5.88 -15.57 3.61
CA LEU A 24 5.42 -16.50 4.63
C LEU A 24 4.28 -15.90 5.47
N ARG A 25 3.50 -16.79 6.09
CA ARG A 25 2.48 -16.47 7.10
C ARG A 25 2.74 -17.28 8.38
N PRO A 26 2.38 -16.77 9.58
CA PRO A 26 2.59 -17.48 10.85
C PRO A 26 1.89 -18.83 10.96
N ASN A 27 0.94 -19.15 10.07
CA ASN A 27 0.26 -20.44 10.01
C ASN A 27 -0.53 -20.83 11.27
N GLY A 28 -1.09 -19.85 11.98
CA GLY A 28 -1.89 -20.10 13.19
C GLY A 28 -1.06 -20.49 14.42
N GLN A 29 0.28 -20.37 14.35
CA GLN A 29 1.14 -20.61 15.50
C GLN A 29 0.94 -19.55 16.60
N ASP A 30 1.17 -19.95 17.84
CA ASP A 30 1.22 -19.05 18.99
C ASP A 30 2.44 -18.12 18.96
N ILE A 31 2.41 -17.08 19.79
CA ILE A 31 3.50 -16.12 19.89
C ILE A 31 4.69 -16.79 20.60
N ALA A 32 5.75 -17.08 19.83
CA ALA A 32 6.98 -17.69 20.35
C ALA A 32 7.78 -16.72 21.24
N GLY A 33 7.69 -15.41 20.97
CA GLY A 33 8.37 -14.42 21.79
C GLY A 33 7.98 -12.98 21.48
N VAL A 34 8.52 -12.09 22.29
CA VAL A 34 8.18 -10.67 22.27
C VAL A 34 9.43 -9.81 22.30
N LEU A 35 9.45 -8.78 21.46
CA LEU A 35 10.53 -7.81 21.35
C LEU A 35 9.99 -6.40 21.61
N PRO A 36 10.14 -5.86 22.82
CA PRO A 36 9.83 -4.45 23.10
C PRO A 36 10.86 -3.54 22.44
N PHE A 37 10.40 -2.45 21.83
CA PHE A 37 11.25 -1.43 21.22
C PHE A 37 10.58 -0.06 21.34
N ARG A 38 11.34 1.02 21.08
CA ARG A 38 10.80 2.39 21.03
C ARG A 38 10.86 2.90 19.60
N ARG A 39 9.78 3.51 19.12
CA ARG A 39 9.74 4.16 17.80
C ARG A 39 8.98 5.48 17.92
N ARG A 40 9.63 6.57 17.49
CA ARG A 40 9.10 7.95 17.62
C ARG A 40 8.66 8.26 19.06
N GLY A 41 9.52 7.96 20.03
CA GLY A 41 9.25 8.17 21.47
C GLY A 41 8.31 7.16 22.14
N ARG A 42 7.51 6.41 21.37
CA ARG A 42 6.47 5.50 21.87
C ARG A 42 7.00 4.08 22.06
N ALA A 43 6.64 3.45 23.17
CA ALA A 43 6.88 2.02 23.40
C ALA A 43 6.01 1.19 22.45
N GLN A 44 6.62 0.19 21.83
CA GLN A 44 6.01 -0.73 20.89
C GLN A 44 6.51 -2.14 21.15
N VAL A 45 5.77 -3.11 20.65
CA VAL A 45 6.04 -4.51 20.85
C VAL A 45 5.97 -5.22 19.50
N ALA A 46 7.01 -5.96 19.15
CA ALA A 46 6.99 -6.84 18.01
C ALA A 46 6.82 -8.30 18.47
N TYR A 47 5.77 -8.94 17.97
CA TYR A 47 5.55 -10.37 18.16
C TYR A 47 6.45 -11.17 17.22
N LEU A 48 7.10 -12.18 17.79
CA LEU A 48 8.01 -13.07 17.12
C LEU A 48 7.36 -14.44 16.93
N PHE A 49 7.60 -15.00 15.76
CA PHE A 49 7.07 -16.26 15.28
C PHE A 49 8.22 -17.10 14.74
N ASP A 50 8.13 -18.42 14.89
CA ASP A 50 9.09 -19.35 14.33
C ASP A 50 8.87 -19.48 12.80
N VAL A 51 9.97 -19.31 12.05
CA VAL A 51 10.01 -19.47 10.60
C VAL A 51 9.77 -20.93 10.20
N ASN A 52 10.22 -21.89 10.99
CA ASN A 52 10.08 -23.32 10.68
C ASN A 52 8.62 -23.80 10.74
N LEU A 53 7.80 -23.12 11.52
CA LEU A 53 6.35 -23.39 11.63
C LEU A 53 5.53 -22.51 10.67
N ALA A 54 6.17 -21.58 9.97
CA ALA A 54 5.50 -20.69 9.04
C ALA A 54 5.15 -21.44 7.75
N ALA A 55 4.04 -21.04 7.13
CA ALA A 55 3.61 -21.59 5.85
C ALA A 55 3.74 -20.54 4.75
N PRO A 56 3.88 -20.95 3.48
CA PRO A 56 3.76 -20.04 2.35
C PRO A 56 2.44 -19.26 2.39
N LYS A 57 2.51 -17.99 2.04
CA LYS A 57 1.32 -17.15 1.88
C LYS A 57 0.51 -17.69 0.70
N ARG A 58 -0.80 -17.88 0.90
CA ARG A 58 -1.70 -18.31 -0.17
C ARG A 58 -1.81 -17.18 -1.20
N PRO A 59 -1.45 -17.41 -2.48
CA PRO A 59 -1.72 -16.45 -3.54
C PRO A 59 -3.24 -16.39 -3.77
N ALA A 60 -3.76 -15.20 -4.06
CA ALA A 60 -5.13 -15.06 -4.48
C ALA A 60 -5.31 -15.65 -5.89
N THR A 61 -6.45 -16.26 -6.16
CA THR A 61 -6.75 -16.76 -7.51
C THR A 61 -7.04 -15.58 -8.46
N PRO A 62 -6.86 -15.75 -9.78
CA PRO A 62 -7.20 -14.71 -10.75
C PRO A 62 -8.66 -14.22 -10.62
N ALA A 63 -9.60 -15.12 -10.34
CA ALA A 63 -11.00 -14.79 -10.11
C ALA A 63 -11.20 -13.91 -8.86
N GLN A 64 -10.49 -14.21 -7.76
CA GLN A 64 -10.52 -13.39 -6.55
C GLN A 64 -9.97 -11.98 -6.80
N LEU A 65 -8.89 -11.87 -7.59
CA LEU A 65 -8.32 -10.58 -7.98
C LEU A 65 -9.29 -9.77 -8.84
N ALA A 66 -9.96 -10.40 -9.80
CA ALA A 66 -10.98 -9.74 -10.62
C ALA A 66 -12.16 -9.23 -9.79
N ALA A 67 -12.64 -10.04 -8.83
CA ALA A 67 -13.70 -9.65 -7.91
C ALA A 67 -13.29 -8.45 -7.03
N LEU A 68 -12.06 -8.45 -6.51
CA LEU A 68 -11.52 -7.32 -5.75
C LEU A 68 -11.42 -6.06 -6.60
N ALA A 69 -10.93 -6.15 -7.84
CA ALA A 69 -10.84 -5.02 -8.75
C ALA A 69 -12.22 -4.39 -9.00
N LYS A 70 -13.25 -5.23 -9.24
CA LYS A 70 -14.64 -4.78 -9.40
C LYS A 70 -15.16 -4.07 -8.15
N ALA A 71 -14.91 -4.63 -6.96
CA ALA A 71 -15.32 -4.02 -5.70
C ALA A 71 -14.62 -2.68 -5.43
N THR A 72 -13.32 -2.58 -5.71
CA THR A 72 -12.56 -1.33 -5.59
C THR A 72 -13.09 -0.27 -6.55
N ARG A 73 -13.38 -0.63 -7.80
CA ARG A 73 -13.95 0.31 -8.79
C ARG A 73 -15.31 0.84 -8.35
N ALA A 74 -16.21 -0.04 -7.89
CA ALA A 74 -17.51 0.39 -7.37
C ALA A 74 -17.37 1.37 -6.20
N ARG A 75 -16.46 1.09 -5.26
CA ARG A 75 -16.20 2.01 -4.13
C ARG A 75 -15.67 3.37 -4.58
N GLN A 76 -14.80 3.41 -5.58
CA GLN A 76 -14.28 4.66 -6.14
C GLN A 76 -15.38 5.50 -6.78
N ILE A 77 -16.28 4.86 -7.54
CA ILE A 77 -17.42 5.53 -8.18
C ILE A 77 -18.32 6.15 -7.11
N LEU A 78 -18.71 5.39 -6.09
CA LEU A 78 -19.52 5.91 -4.99
C LEU A 78 -18.84 7.06 -4.23
N ALA A 79 -17.51 7.04 -4.12
CA ALA A 79 -16.78 8.13 -3.49
C ALA A 79 -16.74 9.40 -4.36
N ALA A 80 -16.71 9.24 -5.69
CA ALA A 80 -16.74 10.33 -6.65
C ALA A 80 -18.13 10.97 -6.76
N GLU A 81 -19.19 10.15 -6.77
CA GLU A 81 -20.58 10.62 -6.80
C GLU A 81 -20.91 11.44 -5.55
N ARG A 82 -20.42 11.03 -4.37
CA ARG A 82 -20.53 11.85 -3.14
C ARG A 82 -19.86 13.22 -3.25
N ARG A 83 -18.93 13.38 -4.18
CA ARG A 83 -18.24 14.64 -4.49
C ARG A 83 -18.81 15.33 -5.74
N GLY A 84 -19.93 14.84 -6.27
CA GLY A 84 -20.62 15.40 -7.44
C GLY A 84 -20.01 15.02 -8.79
N ILE A 85 -19.11 14.03 -8.83
CA ILE A 85 -18.47 13.58 -10.07
C ILE A 85 -19.16 12.29 -10.54
N SER A 86 -19.70 12.30 -11.76
CA SER A 86 -20.42 11.15 -12.30
C SER A 86 -19.49 10.06 -12.88
N LEU A 87 -20.01 8.84 -13.09
CA LEU A 87 -19.25 7.75 -13.71
C LEU A 87 -18.76 8.09 -15.12
N GLY A 88 -19.58 8.79 -15.91
CA GLY A 88 -19.23 9.24 -17.25
C GLY A 88 -18.04 10.19 -17.21
N GLU A 89 -18.09 11.19 -16.32
CA GLU A 89 -17.01 12.15 -16.08
C GLU A 89 -15.72 11.50 -15.56
N LEU A 90 -15.80 10.40 -14.80
CA LEU A 90 -14.61 9.64 -14.37
C LEU A 90 -13.95 8.84 -15.50
N THR A 91 -14.67 8.60 -16.59
CA THR A 91 -14.22 7.75 -17.70
C THR A 91 -13.78 8.62 -18.89
N GLU A 92 -14.37 9.82 -19.01
CA GLU A 92 -13.92 10.86 -19.92
C GLU A 92 -12.65 11.53 -19.38
N SER A 93 -11.52 11.20 -20.00
CA SER A 93 -10.27 11.95 -19.81
C SER A 93 -10.39 13.29 -20.54
N THR A 94 -11.07 14.26 -19.93
CA THR A 94 -11.19 15.63 -20.46
C THR A 94 -9.97 16.50 -20.10
N ASP A 95 -9.04 15.96 -19.32
CA ASP A 95 -7.80 16.66 -18.98
C ASP A 95 -6.89 16.70 -20.23
N PRO A 96 -6.58 17.87 -20.82
CA PRO A 96 -5.66 17.97 -21.95
C PRO A 96 -4.23 17.53 -21.59
N GLY A 97 -3.98 17.22 -20.32
CA GLY A 97 -2.67 16.90 -19.79
C GLY A 97 -1.75 18.12 -19.82
N TRP A 98 -0.47 17.89 -19.53
CA TRP A 98 0.57 18.93 -19.58
C TRP A 98 0.95 19.33 -21.03
N ASN A 99 0.20 18.88 -22.03
CA ASN A 99 0.54 18.92 -23.44
C ASN A 99 -0.20 20.03 -24.19
N THR A 100 -0.42 21.19 -23.54
CA THR A 100 -0.93 22.35 -24.26
C THR A 100 0.17 22.86 -25.17
N GLU A 101 0.12 22.51 -26.45
CA GLU A 101 0.85 23.22 -27.50
C GLU A 101 0.36 24.66 -27.50
N GLY A 102 1.02 25.51 -26.70
CA GLY A 102 0.77 26.93 -26.70
C GLY A 102 1.11 27.48 -28.07
N THR A 103 0.09 27.73 -28.89
CA THR A 103 0.16 28.76 -29.92
C THR A 103 0.52 30.05 -29.19
N THR A 104 1.81 30.38 -29.20
CA THR A 104 2.31 31.67 -28.72
C THR A 104 1.77 32.71 -29.70
N PRO A 105 0.83 33.60 -29.32
CA PRO A 105 0.44 34.66 -30.22
C PRO A 105 1.66 35.58 -30.42
N ALA A 106 2.05 35.77 -31.68
CA ALA A 106 3.12 36.68 -32.06
C ALA A 106 2.84 38.07 -31.47
N ARG A 107 3.78 38.58 -30.65
CA ARG A 107 3.75 39.96 -30.15
C ARG A 107 3.89 40.90 -31.35
N PRO A 108 2.96 41.86 -31.58
CA PRO A 108 3.18 42.85 -32.61
C PRO A 108 4.33 43.78 -32.20
N HIS A 109 5.32 43.91 -33.08
CA HIS A 109 6.37 44.92 -32.97
C HIS A 109 5.73 46.30 -33.14
N VAL A 110 5.69 47.07 -32.05
CA VAL A 110 5.40 48.51 -32.09
C VAL A 110 6.59 49.20 -32.76
N GLN A 111 6.38 49.72 -33.97
CA GLN A 111 7.29 50.68 -34.58
C GLN A 111 7.04 52.05 -33.93
N ALA A 112 8.04 52.57 -33.24
CA ALA A 112 8.09 53.97 -32.82
C ALA A 112 8.74 54.78 -33.94
N SER A 113 8.00 55.79 -34.40
CA SER A 113 8.46 56.86 -35.30
C SER A 113 9.40 57.85 -34.61
#